data_AF-A0A1B6F0Z4-F1
#
_entry.id   AF-A0A1B6F0Z4-F1
#
_cell.length_a   1.000
_cell.length_b   1.000
_cell.length_c   1.000
_cell.angle_alpha   90.00
_cell.angle_beta   90.00
_cell.angle_gamma   90.00
#
_symmetry.space_group_name_H-M   'P 1'
#
loop_
_entity.id
_entity.type
_entity.pdbx_description
1 polymer ?
#
loop_
_entity_poly.entity_id
_entity_poly.type
_entity_poly.pdbx_seq_one_letter_code
_entity_poly.pdbx_strand_id
1 'polypeptide(L)'
;DGGVSKQWTEDYKLLDWGDRGLFSEYLEMVIQYGFVTIFVSAFPLAPVFALINNVLEMRLDARKFLVFYRRPVPLRAPNIGVWFHILDVLAKIAVFSNALIIAFSSNFIPRLVYMISVSPDHSDQGFLNHSLAYFNTSDFQYNIRPVNPLFNVSMCRYPEYREPPWAEHKYKRPNIYWRILAARLGFIVVFQNLVSMVMIAVQWCIPDMSPKLRDQIKREAFLTSEMIIKQETLRARGHRGESPVNPVAMMYSDNEMNNSSLRRRRLSNADKGGVGDTRNSGIELDNIHTIV
;
A
#
# COMPACT_ATOMS: atom_id res chain seq x y z
N ASP A 1 -49.57 20.45 12.93
CA ASP A 1 -48.88 19.51 13.84
C ASP A 1 -48.03 18.52 13.08
N GLY A 2 -46.78 18.90 12.79
CA GLY A 2 -45.79 18.00 12.21
C GLY A 2 -45.19 17.14 13.32
N GLY A 3 -45.64 15.89 13.46
CA GLY A 3 -45.12 14.96 14.44
C GLY A 3 -43.61 14.75 14.24
N VAL A 4 -42.81 15.20 15.20
CA VAL A 4 -41.36 14.99 15.21
C VAL A 4 -41.11 13.47 15.27
N SER A 5 -40.51 12.91 14.22
CA SER A 5 -40.17 11.49 14.21
C SER A 5 -39.07 11.21 15.24
N LYS A 6 -39.14 10.04 15.89
CA LYS A 6 -38.12 9.64 16.88
C LYS A 6 -36.82 9.33 16.14
N GLN A 7 -35.68 9.75 16.70
CA GLN A 7 -34.37 9.61 16.07
C GLN A 7 -34.03 8.18 15.62
N TRP A 8 -34.35 7.17 16.45
CA TRP A 8 -34.11 5.76 16.11
C TRP A 8 -34.90 5.30 14.87
N THR A 9 -36.05 5.92 14.57
CA THR A 9 -36.85 5.62 13.38
C THR A 9 -36.20 6.18 12.12
N GLU A 10 -35.52 7.33 12.21
CA GLU A 10 -34.73 7.86 11.09
C GLU A 10 -33.45 7.06 10.88
N ASP A 11 -32.74 6.71 11.96
CA ASP A 11 -31.51 5.91 11.88
C ASP A 11 -31.75 4.50 11.32
N TYR A 12 -32.95 3.94 11.52
CA TYR A 12 -33.33 2.63 10.98
C TYR A 12 -33.56 2.65 9.46
N LYS A 13 -33.77 3.83 8.85
CA LYS A 13 -33.91 3.96 7.38
C LYS A 13 -32.57 4.02 6.66
N LEU A 14 -31.47 4.22 7.38
CA LEU A 14 -30.11 4.31 6.83
C LEU A 14 -29.58 2.93 6.42
N LEU A 15 -28.54 2.89 5.59
CA LEU A 15 -27.88 1.64 5.21
C LEU A 15 -27.12 1.04 6.41
N ASP A 16 -27.22 -0.28 6.55
CA ASP A 16 -26.36 -1.04 7.45
C ASP A 16 -25.03 -1.37 6.78
N TRP A 17 -24.00 -1.65 7.58
CA TRP A 17 -22.65 -1.94 7.08
C TRP A 17 -22.52 -3.32 6.41
N GLY A 18 -23.49 -4.21 6.65
CA GLY A 18 -23.48 -5.60 6.17
C GLY A 18 -22.31 -6.42 6.72
N ASP A 19 -22.21 -7.68 6.29
CA ASP A 19 -21.18 -8.61 6.80
C ASP A 19 -19.76 -8.26 6.34
N ARG A 20 -19.64 -7.47 5.26
CA ARG A 20 -18.36 -7.13 4.63
C ARG A 20 -17.84 -5.73 4.98
N GLY A 21 -18.57 -4.95 5.78
CA GLY A 21 -18.12 -3.68 6.35
C GLY A 21 -17.29 -2.81 5.40
N LEU A 22 -16.03 -2.56 5.77
CA LEU A 22 -15.09 -1.70 5.04
C LEU A 22 -14.40 -2.34 3.83
N PHE A 23 -14.73 -3.59 3.47
CA PHE A 23 -14.03 -4.32 2.43
C PHE A 23 -14.01 -3.59 1.07
N SER A 24 -15.16 -3.03 0.66
CA SER A 24 -15.27 -2.34 -0.63
C SER A 24 -14.40 -1.08 -0.67
N GLU A 25 -14.36 -0.33 0.43
CA GLU A 25 -13.59 0.90 0.54
C GLU A 25 -12.08 0.61 0.49
N TYR A 26 -11.62 -0.45 1.17
CA TYR A 26 -10.22 -0.90 1.05
C TYR A 26 -9.89 -1.41 -0.35
N LEU A 27 -10.80 -2.17 -0.97
CA LEU A 27 -10.59 -2.71 -2.31
C LEU A 27 -10.37 -1.60 -3.33
N GLU A 28 -11.18 -0.54 -3.28
CA GLU A 28 -11.06 0.63 -4.15
C GLU A 28 -9.68 1.30 -4.00
N MET A 29 -9.27 1.57 -2.76
CA MET A 29 -7.97 2.18 -2.47
C MET A 29 -6.80 1.31 -2.93
N VAL A 30 -6.90 -0.02 -2.79
CA VAL A 30 -5.89 -0.97 -3.23
C VAL A 30 -5.81 -1.06 -4.76
N ILE A 31 -6.94 -1.04 -5.45
CA ILE A 31 -6.98 -0.99 -6.93
C ILE A 31 -6.31 0.30 -7.43
N GLN A 32 -6.61 1.44 -6.81
CA GLN A 32 -5.98 2.71 -7.16
C GLN A 32 -4.46 2.66 -6.93
N TYR A 33 -4.01 2.12 -5.80
CA TYR A 33 -2.59 1.90 -5.53
C TYR A 33 -1.94 1.01 -6.61
N GLY A 34 -2.61 -0.07 -7.03
CA GLY A 34 -2.15 -0.95 -8.11
C GLY A 34 -1.96 -0.21 -9.43
N PHE A 35 -2.95 0.59 -9.86
CA PHE A 35 -2.84 1.38 -11.08
C PHE A 35 -1.67 2.38 -11.04
N VAL A 36 -1.49 3.05 -9.91
CA VAL A 36 -0.41 4.03 -9.73
C VAL A 36 0.95 3.35 -9.77
N THR A 37 1.13 2.21 -9.10
CA THR A 37 2.44 1.59 -8.94
C THR A 37 2.85 0.72 -10.11
N ILE A 38 1.95 -0.09 -10.67
CA ILE A 38 2.27 -1.05 -11.74
C ILE A 38 2.55 -0.35 -13.08
N PHE A 39 1.90 0.77 -13.35
CA PHE A 39 1.94 1.46 -14.65
C PHE A 39 2.64 2.83 -14.62
N VAL A 40 3.34 3.17 -13.53
CA VAL A 40 4.00 4.48 -13.39
C VAL A 40 5.00 4.78 -14.51
N SER A 41 5.70 3.75 -15.00
CA SER A 41 6.68 3.90 -16.09
C SER A 41 6.04 4.27 -17.44
N ALA A 42 4.77 3.90 -17.65
CA ALA A 42 4.02 4.26 -18.84
C ALA A 42 3.34 5.63 -18.70
N PHE A 43 2.84 5.95 -17.51
CA PHE A 43 2.14 7.21 -17.25
C PHE A 43 2.62 7.91 -15.97
N PRO A 44 3.57 8.85 -16.08
CA PRO A 44 4.18 9.50 -14.91
C PRO A 44 3.23 10.45 -14.16
N LEU A 45 2.11 10.86 -14.76
CA LEU A 45 1.12 11.74 -14.13
C LEU A 45 0.08 11.00 -13.27
N ALA A 46 0.06 9.65 -13.28
CA ALA A 46 -0.87 8.84 -12.47
C ALA A 46 -0.89 9.23 -10.98
N PRO A 47 0.25 9.45 -10.30
CA PRO A 47 0.25 9.82 -8.87
C PRO A 47 -0.47 11.14 -8.57
N VAL A 48 -0.45 12.10 -9.51
CA VAL A 48 -1.13 13.39 -9.33
C VAL A 48 -2.65 13.20 -9.37
N PHE A 49 -3.14 12.42 -10.32
CA PHE A 49 -4.57 12.10 -10.37
C PHE A 49 -5.02 11.30 -9.16
N ALA A 50 -4.21 10.34 -8.71
CA ALA A 50 -4.47 9.59 -7.49
C ALA A 50 -4.52 10.48 -6.24
N LEU A 51 -3.65 11.49 -6.14
CA LEU A 51 -3.68 12.45 -5.04
C LEU A 51 -4.97 13.27 -5.02
N ILE A 52 -5.38 13.79 -6.18
CA ILE A 52 -6.64 14.54 -6.31
C ILE A 52 -7.82 13.63 -5.96
N ASN A 53 -7.82 12.40 -6.46
CA ASN A 53 -8.87 11.43 -6.14
C ASN A 53 -8.94 11.16 -4.64
N ASN A 54 -7.81 10.86 -3.99
CA ASN A 54 -7.76 10.60 -2.54
C ASN A 54 -8.26 11.77 -1.69
N VAL A 55 -7.99 13.02 -2.10
CA VAL A 55 -8.47 14.21 -1.37
C VAL A 55 -9.99 14.37 -1.48
N LEU A 56 -10.56 14.09 -2.65
CA LEU A 56 -12.01 14.12 -2.85
C LEU A 56 -12.67 12.93 -2.13
N GLU A 57 -12.10 11.73 -2.30
CA GLU A 57 -12.60 10.49 -1.73
C GLU A 57 -12.71 10.56 -0.21
N MET A 58 -11.67 11.04 0.46
CA MET A 58 -11.69 11.24 1.91
C MET A 58 -12.87 12.12 2.38
N ARG A 59 -13.28 13.12 1.60
CA ARG A 59 -14.44 13.97 1.94
C ARG A 59 -15.76 13.31 1.59
N LEU A 60 -15.82 12.61 0.47
CA LEU A 60 -17.01 11.89 0.03
C LEU A 60 -17.32 10.72 0.97
N ASP A 61 -16.33 9.94 1.37
CA ASP A 61 -16.45 8.86 2.35
C ASP A 61 -16.87 9.36 3.72
N ALA A 62 -16.28 10.47 4.20
CA ALA A 62 -16.71 11.07 5.45
C ALA A 62 -18.19 11.49 5.41
N ARG A 63 -18.62 12.13 4.32
CA ARG A 63 -20.04 12.48 4.13
C ARG A 63 -20.92 11.23 4.02
N LYS A 64 -20.44 10.21 3.32
CA LYS A 64 -21.15 8.94 3.11
C LYS A 64 -21.41 8.24 4.43
N PHE A 65 -20.39 8.10 5.28
CA PHE A 65 -20.53 7.48 6.60
C PHE A 65 -21.36 8.30 7.59
N LEU A 66 -21.36 9.63 7.48
CA LEU A 66 -22.13 10.48 8.39
C LEU A 66 -23.62 10.61 8.01
N VAL A 67 -23.96 10.54 6.71
CA VAL A 67 -25.31 10.83 6.22
C VAL A 67 -26.06 9.59 5.76
N PHE A 68 -25.40 8.59 5.18
CA PHE A 68 -26.08 7.46 4.54
C PHE A 68 -26.00 6.15 5.33
N TYR A 69 -25.04 6.01 6.24
CA TYR A 69 -24.85 4.79 7.03
C TYR A 69 -25.32 4.95 8.47
N ARG A 70 -25.89 3.88 9.03
CA ARG A 70 -26.15 3.78 10.47
C ARG A 70 -24.82 3.71 11.21
N ARG A 71 -24.77 4.19 12.45
CA ARG A 71 -23.56 4.12 13.29
C ARG A 71 -23.07 2.67 13.46
N PRO A 72 -21.82 2.34 13.09
CA PRO A 72 -21.27 1.00 13.27
C PRO A 72 -20.97 0.72 14.75
N VAL A 73 -20.93 -0.57 15.10
CA VAL A 73 -20.41 -1.01 16.40
C VAL A 73 -18.89 -0.87 16.40
N PRO A 74 -18.30 -0.14 17.35
CA PRO A 74 -16.86 0.08 17.36
C PRO A 74 -16.10 -1.22 17.65
N LEU A 75 -15.27 -1.64 16.70
CA LEU A 75 -14.35 -2.76 16.82
C LEU A 75 -12.93 -2.24 16.94
N ARG A 76 -12.14 -2.80 17.85
CA ARG A 76 -10.71 -2.49 17.98
C ARG A 76 -9.91 -3.44 17.09
N ALA A 77 -9.18 -2.89 16.13
CA ALA A 77 -8.25 -3.63 15.29
C ALA A 77 -6.83 -3.04 15.45
N PRO A 78 -5.78 -3.87 15.62
CA PRO A 78 -4.41 -3.38 15.76
C PRO A 78 -3.79 -2.95 14.42
N ASN A 79 -4.31 -3.45 13.30
CA ASN A 79 -3.77 -3.22 11.95
C ASN A 79 -4.88 -3.33 10.88
N ILE A 80 -4.51 -3.02 9.64
CA ILE A 80 -5.40 -3.11 8.46
C ILE A 80 -5.67 -4.56 8.01
N GLY A 81 -5.08 -5.56 8.66
CA GLY A 81 -5.25 -6.98 8.34
C GLY A 81 -4.59 -7.41 7.02
N VAL A 82 -5.27 -8.28 6.27
CA VAL A 82 -4.79 -8.91 5.02
C VAL A 82 -4.36 -7.90 3.96
N TRP A 83 -4.94 -6.70 3.96
CA TRP A 83 -4.62 -5.64 3.00
C TRP A 83 -3.14 -5.25 3.01
N PHE A 84 -2.46 -5.34 4.16
CA PHE A 84 -1.02 -5.08 4.23
C PHE A 84 -0.22 -6.07 3.36
N HIS A 85 -0.55 -7.36 3.45
CA HIS A 85 0.08 -8.39 2.63
C HIS A 85 -0.23 -8.23 1.14
N ILE A 86 -1.47 -7.82 0.80
CA ILE A 86 -1.85 -7.54 -0.58
C ILE A 86 -1.03 -6.38 -1.14
N LEU A 87 -0.90 -5.28 -0.38
CA LEU A 87 -0.10 -4.12 -0.78
C LEU A 87 1.39 -4.48 -0.96
N ASP A 88 1.95 -5.31 -0.07
CA ASP A 88 3.34 -5.79 -0.19
C ASP A 88 3.56 -6.65 -1.45
N VAL A 89 2.63 -7.56 -1.75
CA VAL A 89 2.68 -8.36 -2.98
C VAL A 89 2.52 -7.48 -4.22
N LEU A 90 1.60 -6.52 -4.21
CA LEU A 90 1.42 -5.56 -5.30
C LEU A 90 2.68 -4.72 -5.53
N ALA A 91 3.34 -4.26 -4.47
CA ALA A 91 4.59 -3.50 -4.57
C ALA A 91 5.69 -4.33 -5.25
N LYS A 92 5.82 -5.62 -4.93
CA LYS A 92 6.79 -6.52 -5.56
C LYS A 92 6.46 -6.77 -7.04
N ILE A 93 5.19 -7.01 -7.36
CA ILE A 93 4.72 -7.18 -8.75
C ILE A 93 4.97 -5.89 -9.56
N ALA A 94 4.76 -4.72 -8.95
CA ALA A 94 4.97 -3.43 -9.61
C ALA A 94 6.41 -3.25 -10.09
N VAL A 95 7.42 -3.68 -9.31
CA VAL A 95 8.83 -3.62 -9.75
C VAL A 95 9.04 -4.44 -11.03
N PHE A 96 8.52 -5.66 -11.06
CA PHE A 96 8.66 -6.56 -12.19
C PHE A 96 7.92 -6.04 -13.44
N SER A 97 6.67 -5.59 -13.26
CA SER A 97 5.85 -5.05 -14.35
C SER A 97 6.45 -3.79 -14.97
N ASN A 98 6.97 -2.87 -14.15
CA ASN A 98 7.65 -1.68 -14.68
C ASN A 98 8.93 -2.04 -15.45
N ALA A 99 9.69 -3.05 -14.99
CA ALA A 99 10.85 -3.55 -15.73
C ALA A 99 10.44 -4.08 -17.11
N LEU A 100 9.34 -4.85 -17.18
CA LEU A 100 8.80 -5.37 -18.45
C LEU A 100 8.31 -4.25 -19.38
N ILE A 101 7.59 -3.26 -18.86
CA ILE A 101 7.11 -2.11 -19.65
C ILE A 101 8.31 -1.39 -20.27
N ILE A 102 9.34 -1.08 -19.49
CA ILE A 102 10.53 -0.41 -19.99
C ILE A 102 11.26 -1.29 -21.01
N ALA A 103 11.42 -2.59 -20.75
CA ALA A 103 12.17 -3.48 -21.64
C ALA A 103 11.47 -3.72 -22.99
N PHE A 104 10.16 -3.98 -22.98
CA PHE A 104 9.42 -4.45 -24.15
C PHE A 104 8.56 -3.39 -24.83
N SER A 105 7.94 -2.47 -24.07
CA SER A 105 7.07 -1.44 -24.64
C SER A 105 7.87 -0.22 -25.11
N SER A 106 8.98 0.10 -24.45
CA SER A 106 9.81 1.25 -24.82
C SER A 106 10.86 0.93 -25.88
N ASN A 107 11.26 1.96 -26.64
CA ASN A 107 12.40 1.91 -27.55
C ASN A 107 13.75 2.15 -26.86
N PHE A 108 13.80 2.19 -25.52
CA PHE A 108 15.01 2.47 -24.76
C PHE A 108 16.09 1.42 -25.00
N ILE A 109 15.79 0.13 -24.81
CA ILE A 109 16.77 -0.96 -24.97
C ILE A 109 17.28 -1.09 -26.41
N PRO A 110 16.42 -1.12 -27.45
CA PRO A 110 16.91 -1.19 -28.82
C PRO A 110 17.78 0.02 -29.22
N ARG A 111 17.44 1.23 -28.76
CA ARG A 111 18.26 2.43 -28.99
C ARG A 111 19.62 2.33 -28.30
N LEU A 112 19.65 1.87 -27.05
CA LEU A 112 20.89 1.67 -26.31
C LEU A 112 21.80 0.64 -27.00
N VAL A 113 21.25 -0.49 -27.43
CA VAL A 113 22.01 -1.52 -28.17
C VAL A 113 22.54 -0.96 -29.49
N TYR A 114 21.73 -0.18 -30.23
CA TYR A 114 22.17 0.47 -31.46
C TYR A 114 23.32 1.44 -31.23
N MET A 115 23.20 2.31 -30.23
CA MET A 115 24.25 3.28 -29.88
C MET A 115 25.56 2.58 -29.49
N ILE A 116 25.51 1.48 -28.74
CA ILE A 116 26.72 0.79 -28.26
C ILE A 116 27.36 -0.08 -29.34
N SER A 117 26.56 -0.78 -30.15
CA SER A 117 27.08 -1.87 -31.01
C SER A 117 27.07 -1.58 -32.51
N VAL A 118 26.33 -0.58 -32.98
CA VAL A 118 26.15 -0.31 -34.41
C VAL A 118 26.59 1.11 -34.78
N SER A 119 26.29 2.10 -33.93
CA SER A 119 26.61 3.50 -34.20
C SER A 119 28.11 3.77 -34.03
N PRO A 120 28.81 4.31 -35.05
CA PRO A 120 30.22 4.66 -34.93
C PRO A 120 30.46 5.86 -33.99
N ASP A 121 29.51 6.79 -33.95
CA ASP A 121 29.60 8.02 -33.14
C ASP A 121 28.89 7.91 -31.79
N HIS A 122 28.39 6.71 -31.44
CA HIS A 122 27.52 6.46 -30.27
C HIS A 122 26.28 7.38 -30.20
N SER A 123 25.87 7.99 -31.31
CA SER A 123 24.64 8.79 -31.42
C SER A 123 23.46 7.94 -31.88
N ASP A 124 22.24 8.42 -31.64
CA ASP A 124 20.99 7.83 -32.16
C ASP A 124 20.68 8.18 -33.62
N GLN A 125 21.57 8.95 -34.28
CA GLN A 125 21.44 9.30 -35.70
C GLN A 125 21.42 8.03 -36.54
N GLY A 126 20.40 7.89 -37.40
CA GLY A 126 20.22 6.69 -38.22
C GLY A 126 19.49 5.51 -37.56
N PHE A 127 19.12 5.61 -36.27
CA PHE A 127 18.38 4.55 -35.56
C PHE A 127 17.08 4.16 -36.29
N LEU A 128 16.31 5.15 -36.74
CA LEU A 128 15.05 4.90 -37.45
C LEU A 128 15.26 4.07 -38.72
N ASN A 129 16.28 4.40 -39.52
CA ASN A 129 16.59 3.65 -40.74
C ASN A 129 17.07 2.22 -40.45
N HIS A 130 17.78 2.01 -39.34
CA HIS A 130 18.24 0.68 -38.91
C HIS A 130 17.11 -0.17 -38.29
N SER A 131 16.16 0.45 -37.59
CA SER A 131 15.06 -0.25 -36.90
C SER A 131 13.98 -0.80 -37.84
N LEU A 132 13.93 -0.30 -39.09
CA LEU A 132 12.91 -0.64 -40.06
C LEU A 132 13.42 -1.73 -41.01
N ALA A 133 12.65 -2.82 -41.14
CA ALA A 133 12.93 -3.86 -42.13
C ALA A 133 12.32 -3.50 -43.49
N TYR A 134 13.00 -3.91 -44.56
CA TYR A 134 12.51 -3.77 -45.93
C TYR A 134 11.61 -4.95 -46.30
N PHE A 135 10.50 -4.66 -46.98
CA PHE A 135 9.56 -5.65 -47.52
C PHE A 135 9.26 -5.35 -48.98
N ASN A 136 9.38 -6.35 -49.84
CA ASN A 136 9.00 -6.22 -51.24
C ASN A 136 7.50 -6.48 -51.40
N THR A 137 6.78 -5.55 -52.02
CA THR A 137 5.31 -5.64 -52.18
C THR A 137 4.88 -6.79 -53.10
N SER A 138 5.78 -7.33 -53.93
CA SER A 138 5.50 -8.52 -54.73
C SER A 138 5.29 -9.78 -53.90
N ASP A 139 5.83 -9.84 -52.67
CA ASP A 139 5.81 -11.04 -51.82
C ASP A 139 4.53 -11.18 -50.97
N PHE A 140 3.57 -10.25 -51.13
CA PHE A 140 2.27 -10.41 -50.48
C PHE A 140 1.55 -11.65 -51.02
N GLN A 141 0.99 -12.44 -50.10
CA GLN A 141 0.06 -13.51 -50.42
C GLN A 141 -1.18 -12.91 -51.13
N TYR A 142 -1.72 -13.63 -52.12
CA TYR A 142 -2.80 -13.13 -53.00
C TYR A 142 -3.99 -12.52 -52.22
N ASN A 143 -4.39 -13.15 -51.11
CA ASN A 143 -5.55 -12.74 -50.31
C ASN A 143 -5.31 -11.54 -49.38
N ILE A 144 -4.07 -11.08 -49.21
CA ILE A 144 -3.68 -10.04 -48.23
C ILE A 144 -3.12 -8.79 -48.97
N ARG A 145 -3.13 -8.80 -50.30
CA ARG A 145 -2.69 -7.65 -51.10
C ARG A 145 -3.65 -6.48 -50.94
N PRO A 146 -3.16 -5.24 -50.85
CA PRO A 146 -4.02 -4.07 -50.83
C PRO A 146 -4.77 -3.98 -52.16
N VAL A 147 -6.10 -3.96 -52.10
CA VAL A 147 -6.99 -3.99 -53.27
C VAL A 147 -6.86 -2.72 -54.11
N ASN A 148 -6.72 -1.56 -53.46
CA ASN A 148 -6.58 -0.25 -54.10
C ASN A 148 -5.43 0.54 -53.45
N PRO A 149 -4.16 0.31 -53.83
CA PRO A 149 -3.05 1.09 -53.31
C PRO A 149 -3.09 2.52 -53.88
N LEU A 150 -3.00 3.54 -53.01
CA LEU A 150 -2.91 4.95 -53.44
C LEU A 150 -1.65 5.25 -54.27
N PHE A 151 -0.58 4.47 -54.06
CA PHE A 151 0.72 4.68 -54.69
C PHE A 151 1.31 3.34 -55.15
N ASN A 152 1.91 3.32 -56.34
CA ASN A 152 2.60 2.14 -56.85
C ASN A 152 4.02 2.07 -56.28
N VAL A 153 4.16 1.37 -55.14
CA VAL A 153 5.42 1.25 -54.41
C VAL A 153 5.93 -0.19 -54.51
N SER A 154 7.19 -0.34 -54.93
CA SER A 154 7.87 -1.64 -55.03
C SER A 154 8.39 -2.16 -53.69
N MET A 155 8.72 -1.27 -52.75
CA MET A 155 9.29 -1.64 -51.46
C MET A 155 8.75 -0.77 -50.32
N CYS A 156 8.26 -1.42 -49.26
CA CYS A 156 7.80 -0.75 -48.04
C CYS A 156 8.67 -1.11 -46.84
N ARG A 157 8.54 -0.34 -45.76
CA ARG A 157 9.29 -0.51 -44.52
C ARG A 157 8.34 -0.72 -43.33
N TYR A 158 8.69 -1.62 -42.41
CA TYR A 158 7.89 -1.92 -41.22
C TYR A 158 8.77 -2.09 -39.96
N PRO A 159 8.24 -1.80 -38.76
CA PRO A 159 9.03 -1.75 -37.52
C PRO A 159 9.25 -3.16 -36.94
N GLU A 160 10.23 -3.89 -37.49
CA GLU A 160 10.67 -5.20 -36.99
C GLU A 160 12.12 -5.45 -37.42
N TYR A 161 12.88 -6.19 -36.62
CA TYR A 161 14.23 -6.63 -37.01
C TYR A 161 14.14 -7.91 -37.84
N ARG A 162 14.16 -7.77 -39.17
CA ARG A 162 14.18 -8.87 -40.14
C ARG A 162 15.15 -8.58 -41.28
N GLU A 163 15.69 -9.66 -41.84
CA GLU A 163 16.60 -9.56 -42.98
C GLU A 163 15.88 -9.05 -44.24
N PRO A 164 16.55 -8.21 -45.04
CA PRO A 164 15.98 -7.64 -46.25
C PRO A 164 15.76 -8.70 -47.34
N PRO A 165 14.98 -8.38 -48.38
CA PRO A 165 14.62 -9.36 -49.42
C PRO A 165 15.77 -9.84 -50.30
N TRP A 166 16.90 -9.13 -50.31
CA TRP A 166 18.10 -9.48 -51.07
C TRP A 166 19.14 -10.29 -50.24
N ALA A 167 18.87 -10.55 -48.96
CA ALA A 167 19.72 -11.40 -48.13
C ALA A 167 19.45 -12.89 -48.39
N GLU A 168 20.42 -13.74 -48.04
CA GLU A 168 20.32 -15.21 -48.19
C GLU A 168 19.10 -15.78 -47.43
N HIS A 169 18.84 -15.29 -46.21
CA HIS A 169 17.72 -15.72 -45.39
C HIS A 169 16.60 -14.66 -45.34
N LYS A 170 16.00 -14.41 -46.50
CA LYS A 170 14.87 -13.49 -46.71
C LYS A 170 13.81 -13.55 -45.58
N TYR A 171 13.57 -12.39 -44.96
CA TYR A 171 12.57 -12.16 -43.90
C TYR A 171 12.75 -12.97 -42.60
N LYS A 172 13.88 -13.65 -42.41
CA LYS A 172 14.23 -14.30 -41.14
C LYS A 172 14.77 -13.29 -40.13
N ARG A 173 14.85 -13.69 -38.87
CA ARG A 173 15.31 -12.83 -37.77
C ARG A 173 16.85 -12.82 -37.75
N PRO A 174 17.50 -11.66 -37.92
CA PRO A 174 18.96 -11.54 -37.89
C PRO A 174 19.52 -11.68 -36.47
N ASN A 175 20.84 -11.88 -36.34
CA ASN A 175 21.53 -11.97 -35.04
C ASN A 175 21.34 -10.75 -34.12
N ILE A 176 21.13 -9.56 -34.69
CA ILE A 176 20.87 -8.34 -33.91
C ILE A 176 19.57 -8.42 -33.10
N TYR A 177 18.54 -9.12 -33.60
CA TYR A 177 17.29 -9.35 -32.88
C TYR A 177 17.55 -10.09 -31.56
N TRP A 178 18.34 -11.15 -31.60
CA TRP A 178 18.67 -11.95 -30.42
C TRP A 178 19.54 -11.19 -29.42
N ARG A 179 20.45 -10.33 -29.90
CA ARG A 179 21.22 -9.42 -29.03
C ARG A 179 20.31 -8.44 -28.30
N ILE A 180 19.33 -7.85 -28.99
CA ILE A 180 18.34 -6.95 -28.36
C ILE A 180 17.48 -7.71 -27.36
N LEU A 181 17.04 -8.93 -27.70
CA LEU A 181 16.25 -9.76 -26.78
C LEU A 181 17.05 -10.13 -25.52
N ALA A 182 18.30 -10.53 -25.67
CA ALA A 182 19.19 -10.81 -24.55
C ALA A 182 19.42 -9.56 -23.68
N ALA A 183 19.61 -8.38 -24.30
CA ALA A 183 19.74 -7.12 -23.59
C ALA A 183 18.46 -6.75 -22.81
N ARG A 184 17.27 -7.00 -23.37
CA ARG A 184 15.99 -6.79 -22.68
C ARG A 184 15.87 -7.67 -21.44
N LEU A 185 16.18 -8.96 -21.56
CA LEU A 185 16.13 -9.90 -20.44
C LEU A 185 17.19 -9.57 -19.37
N GLY A 186 18.41 -9.24 -19.78
CA GLY A 186 19.47 -8.80 -18.87
C GLY A 186 19.09 -7.51 -18.12
N PHE A 187 18.48 -6.54 -18.80
CA PHE A 187 17.99 -5.31 -18.18
C PHE A 187 16.95 -5.60 -17.08
N ILE A 188 16.00 -6.51 -17.32
CA ILE A 188 14.99 -6.86 -16.32
C ILE A 188 15.65 -7.40 -15.04
N VAL A 189 16.64 -8.28 -15.17
CA VAL A 189 17.37 -8.83 -14.02
C VAL A 189 18.12 -7.72 -13.28
N VAL A 190 18.87 -6.88 -13.98
CA VAL A 190 19.63 -5.78 -13.35
C VAL A 190 18.70 -4.79 -12.65
N PHE A 191 17.61 -4.38 -13.32
CA PHE A 191 16.63 -3.45 -12.78
C PHE A 191 15.96 -4.01 -11.52
N GLN A 192 15.52 -5.28 -11.56
CA GLN A 192 14.90 -5.95 -10.42
C GLN A 192 15.85 -5.99 -9.22
N ASN A 193 17.10 -6.43 -9.42
CA ASN A 193 18.07 -6.52 -8.34
C ASN A 193 18.40 -5.13 -7.77
N LEU A 194 18.58 -4.12 -8.63
CA LEU A 194 18.86 -2.75 -8.19
C LEU A 194 17.73 -2.19 -7.31
N VAL A 195 16.48 -2.29 -7.77
CA VAL A 195 15.33 -1.78 -7.02
C VAL A 195 15.15 -2.56 -5.71
N SER A 196 15.30 -3.89 -5.74
CA SER A 196 15.25 -4.70 -4.52
C SER A 196 16.34 -4.32 -3.51
N MET A 197 17.57 -4.04 -3.96
CA MET A 197 18.64 -3.56 -3.08
C MET A 197 18.29 -2.21 -2.45
N VAL A 198 17.74 -1.28 -3.22
CA VAL A 198 17.30 0.03 -2.70
C VAL A 198 16.18 -0.16 -1.67
N MET A 199 15.21 -1.03 -1.93
CA MET A 199 14.13 -1.31 -0.98
C MET A 199 14.65 -1.88 0.34
N ILE A 200 15.60 -2.82 0.29
CA ILE A 200 16.25 -3.37 1.49
C ILE A 200 17.03 -2.28 2.24
N ALA A 201 17.75 -1.41 1.52
CA ALA A 201 18.45 -0.29 2.13
C ALA A 201 17.49 0.69 2.83
N VAL A 202 16.33 0.99 2.21
CA VAL A 202 15.30 1.86 2.82
C VAL A 202 14.74 1.22 4.08
N GLN A 203 14.44 -0.08 4.05
CA GLN A 203 13.98 -0.82 5.24
C GLN A 203 15.03 -0.83 6.35
N TRP A 204 16.32 -0.89 6.01
CA TRP A 204 17.39 -0.79 6.99
C TRP A 204 17.52 0.62 7.59
N CYS A 205 17.29 1.67 6.78
CA CYS A 205 17.39 3.06 7.22
C CYS A 205 16.21 3.52 8.09
N ILE A 206 15.00 3.03 7.83
CA ILE A 206 13.78 3.47 8.53
C ILE A 206 13.44 2.46 9.64
N PRO A 207 13.59 2.80 10.93
CA PRO A 207 13.20 1.90 12.00
C PRO A 207 11.69 1.74 12.05
N ASP A 208 11.21 0.48 12.12
CA ASP A 208 9.77 0.14 12.15
C ASP A 208 8.98 0.83 13.27
N MET A 209 9.65 1.20 14.36
CA MET A 209 9.04 1.87 15.51
C MET A 209 9.73 3.19 15.82
N SER A 210 8.94 4.26 15.92
CA SER A 210 9.45 5.57 16.33
C SER A 210 10.06 5.51 17.74
N PRO A 211 11.19 6.20 17.99
CA PRO A 211 11.85 6.18 19.29
C PRO A 211 10.97 6.74 20.40
N LYS A 212 10.18 7.78 20.10
CA LYS A 212 9.25 8.41 21.05
C LYS A 212 8.20 7.43 21.57
N LEU A 213 7.59 6.65 20.68
CA LEU A 213 6.59 5.67 21.07
C LEU A 213 7.23 4.56 21.91
N ARG A 214 8.43 4.10 21.54
CA ARG A 214 9.16 3.09 22.31
C ARG A 214 9.46 3.57 23.73
N ASP A 215 9.86 4.81 23.88
CA ASP A 215 10.18 5.41 25.17
C ASP A 215 8.90 5.62 26.00
N GLN A 216 7.79 5.99 25.37
CA GLN A 216 6.47 6.05 26.03
C GLN A 216 6.01 4.69 26.54
N ILE A 217 6.08 3.64 25.71
CA ILE A 217 5.71 2.27 26.13
C ILE A 217 6.58 1.80 27.28
N LYS A 218 7.90 2.05 27.22
CA LYS A 218 8.82 1.72 28.31
C LYS A 218 8.47 2.47 29.60
N ARG A 219 8.12 3.75 29.51
CA ARG A 219 7.74 4.57 30.66
C ARG A 219 6.43 4.09 31.29
N GLU A 220 5.41 3.82 30.49
CA GLU A 220 4.13 3.31 30.96
C GLU A 220 4.26 1.92 31.58
N ALA A 221 5.08 1.04 30.99
CA ALA A 221 5.40 -0.27 31.56
C ALA A 221 6.13 -0.14 32.91
N PHE A 222 7.13 0.73 33.00
CA PHE A 222 7.86 0.99 34.25
C PHE A 222 6.93 1.49 35.37
N LEU A 223 6.10 2.50 35.08
CA LEU A 223 5.14 3.03 36.04
C LEU A 223 4.12 1.96 36.47
N THR A 224 3.67 1.12 35.55
CA THR A 224 2.74 0.02 35.84
C THR A 224 3.38 -1.02 36.77
N SER A 225 4.64 -1.42 36.53
CA SER A 225 5.36 -2.35 37.40
C SER A 225 5.57 -1.79 38.80
N GLU A 226 5.92 -0.50 38.92
CA GLU A 226 6.09 0.15 40.22
C GLU A 226 4.77 0.19 41.02
N MET A 227 3.65 0.50 40.35
CA MET A 227 2.31 0.48 40.95
C MET A 227 1.92 -0.92 41.44
N ILE A 228 2.19 -1.97 40.67
CA ILE A 228 1.91 -3.35 41.06
C ILE A 228 2.73 -3.77 42.28
N ILE A 229 4.04 -3.50 42.29
CA ILE A 229 4.91 -3.86 43.44
C ILE A 229 4.44 -3.15 44.71
N LYS A 230 4.13 -1.85 44.63
CA LYS A 230 3.59 -1.11 45.78
C LYS A 230 2.29 -1.74 46.29
N GLN A 231 1.37 -2.10 45.41
CA GLN A 231 0.11 -2.74 45.81
C GLN A 231 0.33 -4.12 46.45
N GLU A 232 1.21 -4.95 45.89
CA GLU A 232 1.54 -6.26 46.44
C GLU A 232 2.26 -6.16 47.79
N THR A 233 3.19 -5.20 47.97
CA THR A 233 3.83 -4.97 49.27
C THR A 233 2.83 -4.52 50.33
N LEU A 234 1.83 -3.70 49.98
CA LEU A 234 0.74 -3.31 50.88
C LEU A 234 -0.14 -4.52 51.25
N ARG A 235 -0.49 -5.37 50.28
CA ARG A 235 -1.23 -6.63 50.53
C ARG A 235 -0.46 -7.58 51.46
N ALA A 236 0.83 -7.77 51.22
CA ALA A 236 1.69 -8.62 52.05
C ALA A 236 1.83 -8.09 53.49
N ARG A 237 1.82 -6.76 53.68
CA ARG A 237 1.77 -6.14 55.01
C ARG A 237 0.40 -6.30 55.68
N GLY A 238 -0.69 -6.19 54.92
CA GLY A 238 -2.05 -6.45 55.40
C GLY A 238 -2.25 -7.89 55.88
N HIS A 239 -1.61 -8.88 55.24
CA HIS A 239 -1.65 -10.28 55.68
C HIS A 239 -0.71 -10.62 56.85
N ARG A 240 0.27 -9.77 57.17
CA ARG A 240 1.15 -9.95 58.35
C ARG A 240 0.67 -9.22 59.61
N GLY A 241 -0.54 -8.67 59.59
CA GLY A 241 -1.05 -7.77 60.62
C GLY A 241 -2.31 -8.24 61.34
N GLU A 242 -2.35 -9.48 61.86
CA GLU A 242 -3.08 -9.72 63.11
C GLU A 242 -2.14 -9.40 64.29
N SER A 243 -2.01 -8.12 64.62
CA SER A 243 -1.75 -7.53 65.96
C SER A 243 -1.40 -6.04 65.83
N PRO A 244 -1.78 -5.19 66.80
CA PRO A 244 -2.13 -3.80 66.55
C PRO A 244 -0.91 -2.86 66.54
N VAL A 245 -0.82 -1.97 65.55
CA VAL A 245 0.15 -0.86 65.58
C VAL A 245 -0.53 0.46 65.19
N ASN A 246 -0.19 1.48 65.99
CA ASN A 246 -0.76 2.80 66.21
C ASN A 246 -1.13 3.63 64.94
N PRO A 247 -2.35 4.20 64.83
CA PRO A 247 -2.86 4.86 63.61
C PRO A 247 -2.34 6.28 63.28
N VAL A 248 -1.36 6.82 64.01
CA VAL A 248 -0.99 8.25 63.91
C VAL A 248 0.08 8.56 62.85
N ALA A 249 0.89 7.57 62.43
CA ALA A 249 2.02 7.82 61.53
C ALA A 249 1.69 7.76 60.03
N MET A 250 0.53 7.22 59.64
CA MET A 250 0.17 7.03 58.23
C MET A 250 -0.60 8.23 57.62
N MET A 251 -1.23 9.07 58.45
CA MET A 251 -2.03 10.22 57.98
C MET A 251 -1.21 11.41 57.45
N TYR A 252 0.08 11.49 57.76
CA TYR A 252 0.89 12.65 57.35
C TYR A 252 1.47 12.55 55.93
N SER A 253 1.62 11.34 55.37
CA SER A 253 2.18 11.17 54.02
C SER A 253 1.10 11.19 52.91
N ASP A 254 -0.13 10.78 53.23
CA ASP A 254 -1.22 10.73 52.27
C ASP A 254 -1.75 12.13 51.88
N ASN A 255 -1.57 13.13 52.75
CA ASN A 255 -2.14 14.47 52.53
C ASN A 255 -1.41 15.29 51.45
N GLU A 256 -0.10 15.09 51.25
CA GLU A 256 0.63 15.74 50.15
C GLU A 256 0.38 15.09 48.78
N MET A 257 0.19 13.77 48.76
CA MET A 257 -0.08 13.04 47.52
C MET A 257 -1.51 13.25 47.02
N ASN A 258 -2.48 13.38 47.93
CA ASN A 258 -3.86 13.71 47.56
C ASN A 258 -4.02 15.13 47.00
N ASN A 259 -3.27 16.11 47.50
CA ASN A 259 -3.41 17.50 47.04
C ASN A 259 -2.84 17.70 45.62
N SER A 260 -1.78 16.96 45.26
CA SER A 260 -1.21 16.96 43.91
C SER A 260 -2.03 16.14 42.90
N SER A 261 -2.70 15.06 43.34
CA SER A 261 -3.55 14.22 42.48
C SER A 261 -4.93 14.86 42.22
N LEU A 262 -5.51 15.57 43.20
CA LEU A 262 -6.74 16.36 43.04
C LEU A 262 -6.56 17.55 42.10
N ARG A 263 -5.40 18.21 42.14
CA ARG A 263 -5.07 19.31 41.21
C ARG A 263 -4.88 18.82 39.78
N ARG A 264 -4.37 17.59 39.59
CA ARG A 264 -4.20 16.95 38.26
C ARG A 264 -5.50 16.37 37.71
N ARG A 265 -6.42 15.88 38.57
CA ARG A 265 -7.78 15.45 38.19
C ARG A 265 -8.69 16.60 37.77
N ARG A 266 -8.56 17.80 38.37
CA ARG A 266 -9.35 18.97 37.92
C ARG A 266 -8.98 19.48 36.51
N LEU A 267 -7.72 19.31 36.10
CA LEU A 267 -7.30 19.62 34.73
C LEU A 267 -7.71 18.53 33.72
N SER A 268 -7.89 17.28 34.16
CA SER A 268 -8.31 16.15 33.31
C SER A 268 -9.82 16.00 33.19
N ASN A 269 -10.61 16.42 34.18
CA ASN A 269 -12.07 16.29 34.18
C ASN A 269 -12.80 17.45 33.48
N ALA A 270 -12.08 18.46 32.98
CA ALA A 270 -12.65 19.44 32.06
C ALA A 270 -12.85 18.90 30.63
N ASP A 271 -12.33 17.69 30.32
CA ASP A 271 -12.24 17.20 28.94
C ASP A 271 -12.95 15.85 28.67
N LYS A 272 -13.64 15.25 29.65
CA LYS A 272 -14.38 13.98 29.47
C LYS A 272 -15.66 13.91 30.29
N GLY A 273 -16.74 14.41 29.71
CA GLY A 273 -18.10 14.06 30.11
C GLY A 273 -18.60 12.88 29.29
N GLY A 274 -19.03 11.80 29.96
CA GLY A 274 -20.01 10.86 29.43
C GLY A 274 -19.69 9.37 29.56
N VAL A 275 -20.60 8.67 30.26
CA VAL A 275 -20.87 7.22 30.26
C VAL A 275 -19.93 6.40 31.18
N GLY A 276 -20.40 5.55 32.10
CA GLY A 276 -21.70 4.91 32.30
C GLY A 276 -21.43 3.46 32.74
N ASP A 277 -22.19 2.99 33.71
CA ASP A 277 -21.92 1.88 34.63
C ASP A 277 -21.68 0.49 34.03
N THR A 278 -20.86 -0.28 34.74
CA THR A 278 -20.59 -1.72 34.59
C THR A 278 -21.73 -2.60 35.11
N ARG A 279 -22.00 -3.73 34.45
CA ARG A 279 -22.52 -4.93 35.12
C ARG A 279 -21.96 -6.22 34.53
N ASN A 280 -21.88 -7.20 35.41
CA ASN A 280 -20.98 -8.33 35.46
C ASN A 280 -21.73 -9.64 35.18
N SER A 281 -21.13 -10.54 34.40
CA SER A 281 -21.39 -12.00 34.32
C SER A 281 -20.34 -12.54 33.33
N GLY A 282 -19.47 -13.51 33.61
CA GLY A 282 -19.62 -14.71 34.43
C GLY A 282 -19.64 -15.92 33.51
N ILE A 283 -18.45 -16.52 33.28
CA ILE A 283 -18.17 -17.92 32.89
C ILE A 283 -18.61 -18.35 31.47
N GLU A 284 -17.66 -18.76 30.61
CA GLU A 284 -17.54 -20.15 30.09
C GLU A 284 -16.28 -20.31 29.22
N LEU A 285 -15.46 -21.31 29.56
CA LEU A 285 -14.44 -21.89 28.70
C LEU A 285 -15.11 -23.06 27.99
N ASP A 286 -15.19 -23.03 26.66
CA ASP A 286 -15.04 -24.26 25.89
C ASP A 286 -14.67 -24.03 24.43
N ASN A 287 -13.96 -25.02 23.92
CA ASN A 287 -13.38 -25.16 22.59
C ASN A 287 -14.39 -24.99 21.45
N ILE A 288 -13.93 -24.59 20.26
CA ILE A 288 -14.12 -25.36 19.01
C ILE A 288 -13.22 -24.83 17.87
N HIS A 289 -12.62 -25.81 17.23
CA HIS A 289 -11.81 -25.88 16.01
C HIS A 289 -12.47 -25.32 14.73
N THR A 290 -11.61 -24.92 13.78
CA THR A 290 -11.81 -24.99 12.31
C THR A 290 -12.74 -23.92 11.71
N ILE A 291 -12.34 -23.15 10.69
CA ILE A 291 -12.46 -23.52 9.27
C ILE A 291 -11.42 -22.79 8.41
N VAL A 292 -10.89 -23.58 7.47
CA VAL A 292 -10.03 -23.26 6.31
C VAL A 292 -10.70 -22.26 5.36
#